data_AF-A0A6B2G7A9-F1
#
_entry.id   AF-A0A6B2G7A9-F1
#
_cell.length_a   1.000
_cell.length_b   1.000
_cell.length_c   1.000
_cell.angle_alpha   90.00
_cell.angle_beta   90.00
_cell.angle_gamma   90.00
#
_symmetry.space_group_name_H-M   'P 1'
#
loop_
_entity.id
_entity.type
_entity.pdbx_description
1 polymer ?
#
loop_
_entity_poly.entity_id
_entity_poly.type
_entity_poly.pdbx_seq_one_letter_code
_entity_poly.pdbx_strand_id
1 'polypeptide(L)'
;MANGIQQLYALNCIADNCELTDPLGRQMVEFPLDPMIGKMLLCSGVFNCSEEALTIAAMLQIESIFYNPSYKKKEAQRARLKFAALEGDHLTMLNVFNTFIKKHRHTGWCKSHFLNHKALCQAEKIRYNLKALLGKYKIPIVSCGR
;
A
#
# COMPACT_ATOMS: atom_id res chain seq x y z
N MET A 1 -16.52 -20.67 6.39
CA MET A 1 -15.53 -21.15 5.40
C MET A 1 -15.92 -20.87 3.94
N ALA A 2 -17.20 -20.67 3.58
CA ALA A 2 -17.61 -20.39 2.19
C ALA A 2 -17.18 -19.02 1.62
N ASN A 3 -17.04 -17.99 2.46
CA ASN A 3 -16.76 -16.62 1.98
C ASN A 3 -15.39 -16.47 1.30
N GLY A 4 -14.37 -17.21 1.72
CA GLY A 4 -13.01 -17.08 1.16
C GLY A 4 -12.93 -17.56 -0.30
N ILE A 5 -13.55 -18.70 -0.61
CA ILE A 5 -13.59 -19.24 -1.98
C ILE A 5 -14.43 -18.32 -2.88
N GLN A 6 -15.58 -17.85 -2.41
CA GLN A 6 -16.41 -16.90 -3.16
C GLN A 6 -15.66 -15.60 -3.47
N GLN A 7 -14.89 -15.08 -2.51
CA GLN A 7 -14.05 -13.90 -2.73
C GLN A 7 -12.95 -14.17 -3.76
N LEU A 8 -12.24 -15.30 -3.67
CA LEU A 8 -11.22 -15.66 -4.65
C LEU A 8 -11.81 -15.84 -6.06
N TYR A 9 -13.02 -16.39 -6.15
CA TYR A 9 -13.77 -16.52 -7.41
C TYR A 9 -14.13 -15.14 -7.98
N ALA A 10 -14.70 -14.25 -7.16
CA ALA A 10 -15.00 -12.87 -7.56
C ALA A 10 -13.75 -12.06 -7.94
N LEU A 11 -12.59 -12.41 -7.39
CA LEU A 11 -11.30 -11.84 -7.77
C LEU A 11 -10.72 -12.45 -9.05
N ASN A 12 -11.38 -13.41 -9.70
CA ASN A 12 -10.87 -14.19 -10.83
C ASN A 12 -9.56 -14.93 -10.51
N CYS A 13 -9.33 -15.26 -9.24
CA CYS A 13 -8.17 -16.06 -8.82
C CYS A 13 -8.38 -17.55 -9.10
N ILE A 14 -9.62 -18.01 -8.92
CA ILE A 14 -10.03 -19.39 -9.16
C ILE A 14 -11.09 -19.43 -10.26
N ALA A 15 -11.03 -20.44 -11.10
CA ALA A 15 -12.04 -20.72 -12.13
C ALA A 15 -13.20 -21.58 -11.57
N ASP A 16 -14.22 -21.82 -12.39
CA ASP A 16 -15.40 -22.64 -12.04
C ASP A 16 -15.03 -24.08 -11.65
N ASN A 17 -13.92 -24.58 -12.19
CA ASN A 17 -13.36 -25.90 -11.87
C ASN A 17 -12.52 -25.90 -10.57
N CYS A 18 -12.53 -24.81 -9.80
CA CYS A 18 -11.73 -24.60 -8.59
C CYS A 18 -10.20 -24.60 -8.80
N GLU A 19 -9.72 -24.45 -10.04
CA GLU A 19 -8.29 -24.31 -10.32
C GLU A 19 -7.85 -22.84 -10.35
N LEU A 20 -6.57 -22.59 -10.07
CA LEU A 20 -5.99 -21.25 -10.17
C LEU A 20 -5.96 -20.78 -11.63
N THR A 21 -6.43 -19.55 -11.86
CA THR A 21 -6.37 -18.93 -13.18
C THR A 21 -4.93 -18.58 -13.56
N ASP A 22 -4.60 -18.69 -14.84
CA ASP A 22 -3.31 -18.32 -15.42
C ASP A 22 -3.48 -17.07 -16.30
N PRO A 23 -2.70 -15.99 -16.14
CA PRO A 23 -1.62 -15.81 -15.17
C PRO A 23 -2.04 -15.27 -13.79
N LEU A 24 -3.25 -14.71 -13.65
CA LEU A 24 -3.62 -13.91 -12.47
C LEU A 24 -3.56 -14.70 -11.15
N GLY A 25 -4.27 -15.82 -11.05
CA GLY A 25 -4.34 -16.63 -9.83
C GLY A 25 -2.96 -17.16 -9.41
N ARG A 26 -2.19 -17.67 -10.38
CA ARG A 26 -0.81 -18.15 -10.14
C ARG A 26 0.12 -17.05 -9.64
N GLN A 27 0.05 -15.86 -10.24
CA GLN A 27 0.86 -14.73 -9.81
C GLN A 27 0.44 -14.23 -8.42
N MET A 28 -0.85 -14.20 -8.12
CA MET A 28 -1.37 -13.63 -6.88
C MET A 28 -0.98 -14.44 -5.64
N VAL A 29 -0.89 -15.77 -5.75
CA VAL A 29 -0.47 -16.67 -4.65
C VAL A 29 0.95 -16.37 -4.16
N GLU A 30 1.78 -15.78 -5.01
CA GLU A 30 3.18 -15.47 -4.68
C GLU A 30 3.33 -14.16 -3.90
N PHE A 31 2.28 -13.33 -3.80
CA PHE A 31 2.32 -12.09 -3.03
C PHE A 31 1.93 -12.37 -1.57
N PRO A 32 2.76 -11.96 -0.58
CA PRO A 32 2.45 -12.10 0.84
C PRO A 32 1.49 -10.99 1.30
N LEU A 33 0.34 -10.86 0.63
CA LEU A 33 -0.65 -9.80 0.80
C LEU A 33 -2.05 -10.40 0.87
N ASP A 34 -3.02 -9.59 1.32
CA ASP A 34 -4.43 -9.93 1.14
C ASP A 34 -4.75 -10.06 -0.37
N PRO A 35 -5.56 -11.04 -0.80
CA PRO A 35 -5.91 -11.24 -2.21
C PRO A 35 -6.42 -9.98 -2.92
N MET A 36 -7.17 -9.11 -2.23
CA MET A 36 -7.65 -7.85 -2.84
C MET A 36 -6.50 -6.90 -3.17
N ILE A 37 -5.51 -6.80 -2.29
CA ILE A 37 -4.32 -5.96 -2.47
C ILE A 37 -3.39 -6.58 -3.52
N GLY A 38 -3.24 -7.91 -3.49
CA GLY A 38 -2.50 -8.65 -4.51
C GLY A 38 -3.05 -8.41 -5.92
N LYS A 39 -4.38 -8.54 -6.09
CA LYS A 39 -5.04 -8.23 -7.36
C LYS A 39 -4.86 -6.76 -7.77
N MET A 40 -5.03 -5.83 -6.82
CA MET A 40 -4.82 -4.39 -7.07
C MET A 40 -3.42 -4.13 -7.64
N LEU A 41 -2.38 -4.71 -7.05
CA LEU A 41 -1.01 -4.55 -7.52
C LEU A 41 -0.78 -5.18 -8.89
N LEU A 42 -1.30 -6.39 -9.14
CA LEU A 42 -1.17 -7.04 -10.43
C LEU A 42 -1.86 -6.25 -11.55
N CYS A 43 -3.06 -5.72 -11.29
CA CYS A 43 -3.80 -4.91 -12.25
C CYS A 43 -3.26 -3.49 -12.40
N SER A 44 -2.52 -2.96 -11.42
CA SER A 44 -2.04 -1.57 -11.41
C SER A 44 -1.20 -1.19 -12.63
N GLY A 45 -0.50 -2.16 -13.24
CA GLY A 45 0.25 -1.94 -14.48
C GLY A 45 -0.64 -1.60 -15.68
N VAL A 46 -1.86 -2.13 -15.73
CA VAL A 46 -2.84 -1.82 -16.80
C VAL A 46 -3.43 -0.43 -16.62
N PHE A 47 -3.61 0.00 -15.37
CA PHE A 47 -4.14 1.33 -15.02
C PHE A 47 -3.07 2.43 -14.95
N ASN A 48 -1.82 2.11 -15.27
CA ASN A 48 -0.68 3.03 -15.21
C ASN A 48 -0.46 3.71 -13.85
N CYS A 49 -0.82 3.07 -12.74
CA CYS A 49 -0.72 3.63 -11.38
C CYS A 49 0.03 2.72 -10.40
N SER A 50 0.96 1.92 -10.93
CA SER A 50 1.67 0.90 -10.17
C SER A 50 2.63 1.49 -9.13
N GLU A 51 3.18 2.68 -9.34
CA GLU A 51 4.04 3.35 -8.35
C GLU A 51 3.25 3.79 -7.09
N GLU A 52 2.04 4.34 -7.30
CA GLU A 52 1.11 4.72 -6.22
C GLU A 52 0.53 3.48 -5.54
N ALA A 53 0.06 2.49 -6.32
CA ALA A 53 -0.49 1.24 -5.80
C ALA A 53 0.52 0.48 -4.95
N LEU A 54 1.80 0.43 -5.38
CA LEU A 54 2.90 -0.17 -4.63
C LEU A 54 3.10 0.50 -3.27
N THR A 55 2.98 1.82 -3.23
CA THR A 55 3.15 2.60 -2.01
C THR A 55 1.96 2.41 -1.07
N ILE A 56 0.73 2.43 -1.59
CA ILE A 56 -0.49 2.18 -0.82
C ILE A 56 -0.48 0.75 -0.25
N ALA A 57 -0.13 -0.25 -1.07
CA ALA A 57 -0.03 -1.64 -0.62
C ALA A 57 0.98 -1.80 0.52
N ALA A 58 2.15 -1.18 0.42
CA ALA A 58 3.15 -1.23 1.49
C ALA A 58 2.68 -0.54 2.77
N MET A 59 1.97 0.58 2.67
CA MET A 59 1.44 1.32 3.81
C MET A 59 0.29 0.59 4.51
N LEU A 60 -0.55 -0.14 3.77
CA LEU A 60 -1.64 -0.95 4.32
C LEU A 60 -1.15 -2.13 5.17
N GLN A 61 0.06 -2.63 4.90
CA GLN A 61 0.66 -3.72 5.69
C GLN A 61 1.19 -3.27 7.05
N ILE A 62 1.07 -1.99 7.40
CA ILE A 62 1.64 -1.43 8.62
C ILE A 62 0.57 -0.83 9.49
N GLU A 63 0.68 -1.17 10.77
CA GLU A 63 -0.16 -0.61 11.80
C GLU A 63 0.43 0.70 12.34
N SER A 64 -0.45 1.60 12.78
CA SER A 64 -0.08 2.76 13.60
C SER A 64 0.93 3.73 12.95
N ILE A 65 0.66 4.16 11.71
CA ILE A 65 1.44 5.21 11.01
C ILE A 65 1.40 6.53 11.80
N PHE A 66 0.23 6.89 12.32
CA PHE A 66 0.01 8.08 13.14
C PHE A 66 -0.02 7.69 14.62
N TYR A 67 0.61 8.48 15.48
CA TYR A 67 0.45 8.34 16.93
C TYR A 67 -0.24 9.58 17.52
N ASN A 68 -1.21 9.37 18.41
CA ASN A 68 -2.04 10.44 18.97
C ASN A 68 -1.81 10.56 20.49
N PRO A 69 -0.86 11.38 20.95
CA PRO A 69 -0.63 11.59 22.38
C PRO A 69 -1.82 12.33 23.02
N SER A 70 -2.32 11.84 24.16
CA SER A 70 -3.48 12.43 24.87
C SER A 70 -3.29 13.92 25.18
N TYR A 71 -2.07 14.33 25.54
CA TYR A 71 -1.73 15.71 25.89
C TYR A 71 -1.60 16.66 24.67
N LYS A 72 -1.50 16.13 23.45
CA LYS A 72 -1.27 16.91 22.20
C LYS A 72 -2.23 16.53 21.07
N LYS A 73 -3.42 16.03 21.41
CA LYS A 73 -4.41 15.52 20.44
C LYS A 73 -4.76 16.55 19.34
N LYS A 74 -4.95 17.83 19.71
CA LYS A 74 -5.27 18.90 18.74
C LYS A 74 -4.11 19.18 17.77
N GLU A 75 -2.87 19.16 18.25
CA GLU A 75 -1.68 19.35 17.41
C GLU A 75 -1.49 18.17 16.45
N ALA A 76 -1.66 16.94 16.95
CA ALA A 76 -1.58 15.72 16.14
C ALA A 76 -2.63 15.71 15.03
N GLN A 77 -3.87 16.09 15.34
CA GLN A 77 -4.93 16.21 14.33
C GLN A 77 -4.59 17.27 13.28
N ARG A 78 -4.10 18.44 13.69
CA ARG A 78 -3.68 19.50 12.76
C ARG A 78 -2.53 19.05 11.86
N ALA A 79 -1.57 18.28 12.39
CA ALA A 79 -0.49 17.71 11.59
C ALA A 79 -1.02 16.68 10.57
N ARG A 80 -1.94 15.80 10.97
CA ARG A 80 -2.57 14.82 10.07
C ARG A 80 -3.36 15.49 8.95
N LEU A 81 -4.08 16.57 9.24
CA LEU A 81 -4.84 17.33 8.24
C LEU A 81 -3.96 17.90 7.12
N LYS A 82 -2.66 18.13 7.36
CA LYS A 82 -1.74 18.59 6.30
C LYS A 82 -1.48 17.54 5.22
N PHE A 83 -1.71 16.26 5.52
CA PHE A 83 -1.55 15.16 4.58
C PHE A 83 -2.89 14.65 4.03
N ALA A 84 -4.00 15.12 4.60
CA ALA A 84 -5.33 14.64 4.26
C ALA A 84 -5.63 14.92 2.78
N ALA A 85 -5.96 13.86 2.06
CA ALA A 85 -6.49 13.90 0.72
C ALA A 85 -8.02 13.88 0.81
N LEU A 86 -8.69 14.68 -0.02
CA LEU A 86 -10.17 14.73 -0.06
C LEU A 86 -10.74 13.41 -0.57
N GLU A 87 -9.98 12.75 -1.43
CA GLU A 87 -10.29 11.50 -2.11
C GLU A 87 -10.22 10.27 -1.18
N GLY A 88 -9.59 10.41 0.00
CA GLY A 88 -9.67 9.41 1.06
C GLY A 88 -8.36 9.08 1.79
N ASP A 89 -8.46 8.11 2.72
CA ASP A 89 -7.36 7.73 3.60
C ASP A 89 -6.18 7.06 2.86
N HIS A 90 -6.42 6.33 1.77
CA HIS A 90 -5.36 5.69 0.99
C HIS A 90 -4.44 6.73 0.35
N LEU A 91 -5.01 7.79 -0.21
CA LEU A 91 -4.24 8.91 -0.78
C LEU A 91 -3.59 9.75 0.32
N THR A 92 -4.20 9.85 1.50
CA THR A 92 -3.56 10.43 2.68
C THR A 92 -2.28 9.66 3.07
N MET A 93 -2.33 8.32 3.09
CA MET A 93 -1.15 7.48 3.36
C MET A 93 -0.08 7.64 2.29
N LEU A 94 -0.48 7.71 1.01
CA LEU A 94 0.43 7.99 -0.10
C LEU A 94 1.16 9.33 0.08
N ASN A 95 0.43 10.39 0.45
CA ASN A 95 0.99 11.71 0.71
C ASN A 95 2.00 11.70 1.86
N VAL A 96 1.70 10.99 2.95
CA VAL A 96 2.62 10.81 4.09
C VAL A 96 3.90 10.14 3.63
N PHE A 97 3.81 9.00 2.94
CA PHE A 97 4.99 8.26 2.48
C PHE A 97 5.84 9.08 1.51
N ASN A 98 5.22 9.71 0.52
CA ASN A 98 5.92 10.56 -0.44
C ASN A 98 6.63 11.73 0.24
N THR A 99 5.99 12.35 1.23
CA THR A 99 6.62 13.44 1.98
C THR A 99 7.75 12.93 2.87
N PHE A 100 7.60 11.76 3.49
CA PHE A 100 8.65 11.11 4.29
C PHE A 100 9.91 10.84 3.47
N ILE A 101 9.76 10.32 2.24
CA ILE A 101 10.88 10.11 1.32
C ILE A 101 11.49 11.45 0.89
N LYS A 102 10.68 12.45 0.53
CA LYS A 102 11.15 13.81 0.18
C LYS A 102 11.90 14.49 1.33
N LYS A 103 11.58 14.17 2.58
CA LYS A 103 12.27 14.67 3.78
C LYS A 103 13.44 13.78 4.20
N HIS A 104 13.96 12.96 3.30
CA HIS A 104 15.13 12.10 3.52
C HIS A 104 15.01 11.20 4.75
N ARG A 105 13.79 10.73 5.05
CA ARG A 105 13.53 9.83 6.19
C ARG A 105 13.90 10.46 7.54
N HIS A 106 13.85 11.79 7.64
CA HIS A 106 14.31 12.53 8.81
C HIS A 106 13.46 12.26 10.06
N THR A 107 14.09 11.68 11.09
CA THR A 107 13.42 11.27 12.33
C THR A 107 12.77 12.45 13.07
N GLY A 108 13.41 13.61 13.11
CA GLY A 108 12.84 14.82 13.75
C GLY A 108 11.61 15.36 13.01
N TRP A 109 11.54 15.16 11.69
CA TRP A 109 10.39 15.55 10.90
C TRP A 109 9.20 14.62 11.21
N CYS A 110 9.43 13.31 11.33
CA CYS A 110 8.38 12.38 11.76
C CYS A 110 7.83 12.74 13.15
N LYS A 111 8.71 13.04 14.11
CA LYS A 111 8.30 13.46 15.47
C LYS A 111 7.45 14.73 15.46
N SER A 112 7.85 15.76 14.71
CA SER A 112 7.09 17.02 14.63
C SER A 112 5.73 16.87 13.92
N HIS A 113 5.54 15.82 13.12
CA HIS A 113 4.30 15.52 12.41
C HIS A 113 3.50 14.36 13.02
N PHE A 114 3.88 13.90 14.22
CA PHE A 114 3.20 12.80 14.92
C PHE A 114 3.15 11.49 14.12
N LEU A 115 4.21 11.23 13.35
CA LEU A 115 4.39 10.03 12.53
C LEU A 115 5.35 9.05 13.20
N ASN A 116 5.04 7.76 13.07
CA ASN A 116 5.90 6.69 13.53
C ASN A 116 7.01 6.41 12.51
N HIS A 117 8.24 6.85 12.83
CA HIS A 117 9.40 6.68 11.95
C HIS A 117 9.73 5.21 11.67
N LYS A 118 9.66 4.34 12.69
CA LYS A 118 9.95 2.91 12.53
C LYS A 118 8.95 2.24 11.59
N ALA A 119 7.67 2.59 11.73
CA ALA A 119 6.60 2.12 10.84
C ALA A 119 6.87 2.54 9.38
N LEU A 120 7.22 3.81 9.13
CA LEU A 120 7.51 4.30 7.77
C LEU A 120 8.75 3.66 7.15
N CYS A 121 9.81 3.42 7.94
CA CYS A 121 10.98 2.67 7.47
C CYS A 121 10.63 1.22 7.14
N GLN A 122 9.73 0.59 7.91
CA GLN A 122 9.23 -0.74 7.59
C GLN A 122 8.43 -0.71 6.28
N ALA A 123 7.69 0.37 6.01
CA ALA A 123 6.88 0.52 4.80
C ALA A 123 7.77 0.51 3.58
N GLU A 124 8.86 1.24 3.67
CA GLU A 124 9.86 1.29 2.61
C GLU A 124 10.47 -0.09 2.30
N LYS A 125 10.77 -0.89 3.32
CA LYS A 125 11.27 -2.26 3.14
C LYS A 125 10.25 -3.16 2.46
N ILE A 126 9.00 -3.12 2.91
CA ILE A 126 7.90 -3.89 2.29
C ILE A 126 7.73 -3.45 0.83
N ARG A 127 7.71 -2.14 0.58
CA ARG A 127 7.62 -1.56 -0.76
C ARG A 127 8.74 -2.05 -1.68
N TYR A 128 9.97 -2.13 -1.18
CA TYR A 128 11.12 -2.66 -1.92
C TYR A 128 10.92 -4.13 -2.32
N ASN A 129 10.47 -4.98 -1.38
CA ASN A 129 10.20 -6.39 -1.65
C ASN A 129 9.08 -6.59 -2.67
N LEU A 130 7.98 -5.84 -2.51
CA LEU A 130 6.86 -5.86 -3.46
C LEU A 130 7.28 -5.40 -4.86
N LYS A 131 8.16 -4.39 -4.96
CA LYS A 131 8.70 -3.92 -6.24
C LYS A 131 9.48 -5.03 -6.95
N ALA A 132 10.28 -5.79 -6.21
CA ALA A 132 11.03 -6.93 -6.78
C ALA A 132 10.08 -8.02 -7.32
N LEU A 133 8.99 -8.31 -6.61
CA LEU A 133 7.95 -9.24 -7.08
C LEU A 133 7.24 -8.73 -8.35
N LEU A 134 6.90 -7.44 -8.43
CA LEU A 134 6.33 -6.86 -9.67
C LEU A 134 7.31 -6.97 -10.84
N GLY A 135 8.60 -6.77 -10.60
CA GLY A 135 9.66 -6.96 -11.60
C GLY A 135 9.74 -8.40 -12.12
N LYS A 136 9.61 -9.41 -11.23
CA LYS A 136 9.56 -10.84 -11.61
C LYS A 136 8.44 -11.13 -12.61
N TYR A 137 7.29 -10.49 -12.45
CA TYR A 137 6.11 -10.65 -13.33
C TYR A 137 6.03 -9.64 -14.47
N LYS A 138 7.10 -8.85 -14.70
CA LYS A 138 7.20 -7.84 -15.76
C LYS A 138 6.08 -6.80 -15.73
N ILE A 139 5.58 -6.48 -14.55
CA ILE A 139 4.57 -5.43 -14.38
C ILE A 139 5.28 -4.08 -14.45
N PRO A 140 4.89 -3.17 -15.37
CA PRO A 140 5.56 -1.89 -15.52
C PRO A 140 5.36 -1.05 -14.26
N ILE A 141 6.43 -0.39 -13.82
CA ILE A 141 6.38 0.56 -12.71
C ILE A 141 6.23 1.97 -13.29
N VAL A 142 5.00 2.47 -13.28
CA VAL A 142 4.57 3.73 -13.89
C VAL A 142 3.68 4.48 -12.90
N SER A 143 3.75 5.80 -12.98
CA SER A 143 2.98 6.72 -12.13
C SER A 143 1.94 7.41 -12.99
N CYS A 144 0.72 7.55 -12.49
CA CYS A 144 -0.38 8.21 -13.20
C CYS A 144 -0.37 9.75 -13.09
N GLY A 145 0.60 10.31 -12.34
CA GLY A 145 0.77 11.76 -12.11
C GLY A 145 1.98 12.38 -12.80
N ARG A 146 2.46 11.77 -13.90
CA ARG A 146 3.44 12.33 -14.83
C ARG A 146 2.91 12.31 -16.25
#